data_AF-A0A8J3DK98-F1
#
_entry.id   AF-A0A8J3DK98-F1
#
_cell.length_a   1.000
_cell.length_b   1.000
_cell.length_c   1.000
_cell.angle_alpha   90.00
_cell.angle_beta   90.00
_cell.angle_gamma   90.00
#
_symmetry.space_group_name_H-M   'P 1'
#
loop_
_entity.id
_entity.type
_entity.pdbx_description
1 polymer ?
#
loop_
_entity_poly.entity_id
_entity_poly.type
_entity_poly.pdbx_seq_one_letter_code
_entity_poly.pdbx_strand_id
1 'polypeptide(L)'
;MKKNNEIIIQLVEHGSQNKLQLPDVYFDIRFFVSDRFRYCFWFGPSDSNGQLRITYDEVERKRCENSHESLMDYNTPVEELDDRIEISIPNVASQKKAYEIATRWAGKGTPPPYAKAWLESNNKLISAEPLTAKVSSGLIYIGVSRL
;
A
#
# COMPACT_ATOMS: atom_id res chain seq x y z
N MET A 1 -11.20 -7.42 7.63
CA MET A 1 -11.59 -7.66 6.20
C MET A 1 -12.09 -9.10 6.01
N LYS A 2 -13.14 -9.36 5.23
CA LYS A 2 -13.65 -10.73 5.01
C LYS A 2 -12.99 -11.41 3.80
N LYS A 3 -13.02 -12.74 3.73
CA LYS A 3 -12.35 -13.55 2.68
C LYS A 3 -12.74 -13.18 1.24
N ASN A 4 -13.97 -12.72 1.03
CA ASN A 4 -14.46 -12.33 -0.30
C ASN A 4 -14.32 -10.83 -0.59
N ASN A 5 -13.72 -10.06 0.32
CA ASN A 5 -13.55 -8.63 0.13
C ASN A 5 -12.33 -8.38 -0.76
N GLU A 6 -12.39 -7.27 -1.48
CA GLU A 6 -11.26 -6.68 -2.19
C GLU A 6 -11.21 -5.18 -1.91
N ILE A 7 -10.01 -4.62 -1.87
CA ILE A 7 -9.77 -3.18 -1.85
C ILE A 7 -9.42 -2.81 -3.28
N ILE A 8 -10.24 -1.96 -3.90
CA ILE A 8 -9.95 -1.42 -5.24
C ILE A 8 -9.66 0.06 -5.10
N ILE A 9 -8.47 0.48 -5.53
CA ILE A 9 -8.03 1.87 -5.48
C ILE A 9 -7.91 2.38 -6.91
N GLN A 10 -8.52 3.54 -7.19
CA GLN A 10 -8.41 4.24 -8.47
C GLN A 10 -7.75 5.60 -8.24
N LEU A 11 -6.66 5.85 -8.97
CA LEU A 11 -6.07 7.17 -9.05
C LEU A 11 -6.99 8.11 -9.84
N VAL A 12 -7.27 9.30 -9.30
CA VAL A 12 -7.98 10.39 -9.98
C VAL A 12 -7.20 11.68 -9.83
N GLU A 13 -7.36 12.59 -10.80
CA GLU A 13 -6.76 13.92 -10.72
C GLU A 13 -7.41 14.73 -9.57
N HIS A 14 -6.58 15.34 -8.73
CA HIS A 14 -7.02 16.08 -7.55
C HIS A 14 -8.06 17.16 -7.89
N GLY A 15 -9.16 17.19 -7.13
CA GLY A 15 -10.27 18.11 -7.40
C GLY A 15 -11.19 17.69 -8.56
N SER A 16 -10.95 16.53 -9.19
CA SER A 16 -11.80 15.96 -10.24
C SER A 16 -12.16 14.50 -9.97
N GLN A 17 -13.10 13.96 -10.74
CA GLN A 17 -13.36 12.52 -10.80
C GLN A 17 -12.72 11.85 -12.04
N ASN A 18 -11.83 12.57 -12.74
CA ASN A 18 -11.19 12.04 -13.93
C ASN A 18 -10.15 11.00 -13.53
N LYS A 19 -10.29 9.79 -14.07
CA LYS A 19 -9.34 8.70 -13.85
C LYS A 19 -7.97 9.09 -14.39
N LEU A 20 -6.94 8.91 -13.57
CA LEU A 20 -5.57 9.12 -13.97
C LEU A 20 -4.95 7.80 -14.45
N GLN A 21 -4.64 7.72 -15.74
CA GLN A 21 -3.91 6.59 -16.31
C GLN A 21 -2.42 6.71 -15.96
N LEU A 22 -2.06 6.18 -14.78
CA LEU A 22 -0.68 6.17 -14.31
C LEU A 22 -0.33 4.80 -13.71
N PRO A 23 0.36 3.93 -14.49
CA PRO A 23 0.85 2.65 -13.99
C PRO A 23 1.99 2.83 -13.00
N ASP A 24 2.40 1.73 -12.37
CA ASP A 24 3.62 1.66 -11.59
C ASP A 24 3.63 2.60 -10.38
N VAL A 25 2.46 2.82 -9.77
CA VAL A 25 2.31 3.51 -8.48
C VAL A 25 2.15 2.49 -7.36
N TYR A 26 2.92 2.68 -6.29
CA TYR A 26 2.85 1.90 -5.05
C TYR A 26 2.14 2.69 -3.95
N PHE A 27 1.52 1.96 -3.04
CA PHE A 27 0.67 2.48 -1.98
C PHE A 27 1.07 1.88 -0.64
N ASP A 28 1.09 2.71 0.39
CA ASP A 28 1.20 2.31 1.79
C ASP A 28 -0.20 2.21 2.37
N ILE A 29 -0.63 1.01 2.74
CA ILE A 29 -1.94 0.75 3.35
C ILE A 29 -1.75 0.29 4.78
N ARG A 30 -2.34 1.05 5.71
CA ARG A 30 -2.36 0.76 7.14
C ARG A 30 -3.69 0.14 7.52
N PHE A 31 -3.61 -0.93 8.30
CA PHE A 31 -4.75 -1.65 8.84
C PHE A 31 -4.85 -1.44 10.35
N PHE A 32 -6.08 -1.48 10.85
CA PHE A 32 -6.43 -1.15 12.23
C PHE A 32 -7.22 -2.27 12.89
N VAL A 33 -7.13 -2.34 14.22
CA VAL A 33 -7.95 -3.19 15.09
C VAL A 33 -8.38 -2.35 16.28
N SER A 34 -9.69 -2.20 16.48
CA SER A 34 -10.24 -1.31 17.52
C SER A 34 -9.61 0.10 17.47
N ASP A 35 -9.51 0.67 16.26
CA ASP A 35 -8.90 1.96 15.93
C ASP A 35 -7.40 2.09 16.27
N ARG A 36 -6.73 0.99 16.61
CA ARG A 36 -5.29 0.95 16.83
C ARG A 36 -4.58 0.42 15.60
N PHE A 37 -3.51 1.10 15.20
CA PHE A 37 -2.64 0.63 14.13
C PHE A 37 -2.16 -0.80 14.42
N ARG A 38 -2.23 -1.66 13.41
CA ARG A 38 -1.77 -3.05 13.52
C ARG A 38 -0.61 -3.36 12.60
N TYR A 39 -0.79 -3.14 11.31
CA TYR A 39 0.28 -3.31 10.34
C TYR A 39 0.14 -2.38 9.14
N CYS A 40 1.28 -2.13 8.48
CA CYS A 40 1.37 -1.35 7.26
C CYS A 40 1.99 -2.22 6.17
N PHE A 41 1.38 -2.26 5.00
CA PHE A 41 1.91 -2.97 3.85
C PHE A 41 2.05 -2.06 2.65
N TRP A 42 3.09 -2.33 1.88
CA TRP A 42 3.32 -1.74 0.58
C TRP A 42 2.63 -2.62 -0.46
N PHE A 43 1.70 -2.04 -1.21
CA PHE A 43 1.00 -2.67 -2.32
C PHE A 43 1.26 -1.94 -3.64
N GLY A 44 1.05 -2.64 -4.75
CA GLY A 44 1.34 -2.16 -6.08
C GLY A 44 2.13 -3.20 -6.90
N PRO A 45 2.51 -2.84 -8.13
CA PRO A 45 2.19 -1.57 -8.79
C PRO A 45 0.71 -1.44 -9.20
N SER A 46 0.23 -0.21 -9.40
CA SER A 46 -1.00 0.05 -10.15
C SER A 46 -0.88 -0.39 -11.61
N ASP A 47 -2.01 -0.76 -12.21
CA ASP A 47 -2.12 -1.11 -13.61
C ASP A 47 -2.05 0.11 -14.56
N SER A 48 -2.13 -0.13 -15.86
CA SER A 48 -2.11 0.92 -16.90
C SER A 48 -3.24 1.95 -16.78
N ASN A 49 -4.31 1.66 -16.04
CA ASN A 49 -5.42 2.56 -15.78
C ASN A 49 -5.26 3.33 -14.46
N GLY A 50 -4.14 3.18 -13.77
CA GLY A 50 -3.93 3.73 -12.43
C GLY A 50 -4.84 3.09 -11.39
N GLN A 51 -5.19 1.82 -11.58
CA GLN A 51 -5.98 1.04 -10.64
C GLN A 51 -5.10 0.02 -9.92
N LEU A 52 -5.35 -0.17 -8.63
CA LEU A 52 -4.78 -1.25 -7.84
C LEU A 52 -5.91 -2.07 -7.23
N ARG A 53 -5.85 -3.39 -7.38
CA ARG A 53 -6.77 -4.33 -6.75
C ARG A 53 -5.99 -5.18 -5.76
N ILE A 54 -6.50 -5.29 -4.54
CA ILE A 54 -5.90 -6.05 -3.45
C ILE A 54 -6.95 -6.98 -2.88
N THR A 55 -6.69 -8.27 -2.96
CA THR A 55 -7.55 -9.31 -2.44
C THR A 55 -7.23 -9.62 -0.98
N TYR A 56 -8.18 -10.26 -0.28
CA TYR A 56 -7.97 -10.78 1.06
C TYR A 56 -6.71 -11.65 1.13
N ASP A 57 -6.55 -12.58 0.19
CA ASP A 57 -5.45 -13.55 0.17
C ASP A 57 -4.08 -12.86 0.04
N GLU A 58 -4.00 -11.73 -0.69
CA GLU A 58 -2.76 -10.96 -0.79
C GLU A 58 -2.38 -10.28 0.52
N VAL A 59 -3.36 -9.75 1.26
CA VAL A 59 -3.13 -9.16 2.59
C VAL A 59 -2.68 -10.25 3.56
N GLU A 60 -3.37 -11.39 3.57
CA GLU A 60 -3.06 -12.51 4.46
C GLU A 60 -1.69 -13.14 4.14
N ARG A 61 -1.34 -13.27 2.86
CA ARG A 61 0.00 -13.71 2.45
C ARG A 61 1.08 -12.76 2.97
N LYS A 62 0.93 -11.44 2.78
CA LYS A 62 1.87 -10.44 3.31
C LYS A 62 1.95 -10.45 4.84
N ARG A 63 0.83 -10.68 5.53
CA ARG A 63 0.81 -10.87 6.99
C ARG A 63 1.63 -12.09 7.40
N CYS A 64 1.40 -13.24 6.77
CA CYS A 64 2.15 -14.46 7.04
C CYS A 64 3.64 -14.26 6.77
N GLU A 65 4.03 -13.68 5.63
CA GLU A 65 5.44 -13.38 5.30
C GLU A 65 6.12 -12.55 6.39
N ASN A 66 5.47 -11.47 6.84
CA ASN A 66 6.05 -10.60 7.88
C ASN A 66 5.98 -11.19 9.29
N SER A 67 5.05 -12.11 9.56
CA SER A 67 4.96 -12.78 10.87
C SER A 67 6.18 -13.65 11.19
N HIS A 68 6.92 -14.09 10.18
CA HIS A 68 8.20 -14.79 10.38
C HIS A 68 9.30 -13.84 10.91
N GLU A 69 9.21 -12.55 10.58
CA GLU A 69 10.20 -11.53 10.93
C GLU A 69 9.83 -10.78 12.24
N SER A 70 8.54 -10.51 12.47
CA SER A 70 8.03 -9.89 13.71
C SER A 70 6.70 -10.52 14.16
N LEU A 71 6.79 -11.61 14.92
CA LEU A 71 5.63 -12.43 15.25
C LEU A 71 4.57 -11.71 16.12
N MET A 72 4.99 -10.78 17.01
CA MET A 72 4.06 -10.05 17.89
C MET A 72 3.22 -8.99 17.17
N ASP A 73 3.76 -8.40 16.10
CA ASP A 73 3.10 -7.33 15.35
C ASP A 73 2.07 -7.87 14.34
N TYR A 74 2.33 -9.08 13.81
CA TYR A 74 1.55 -9.69 12.72
C TYR A 74 0.71 -10.91 13.16
N ASN A 75 0.52 -11.12 14.47
CA ASN A 75 -0.29 -12.21 15.00
C ASN A 75 -1.80 -12.02 14.82
N THR A 76 -2.27 -10.80 14.55
CA THR A 76 -3.71 -10.53 14.39
C THR A 76 -4.18 -10.90 12.97
N PRO A 77 -5.10 -11.87 12.83
CA PRO A 77 -5.64 -12.28 11.53
C PRO A 77 -6.30 -11.13 10.77
N VAL A 78 -6.30 -11.19 9.44
CA VAL A 78 -6.94 -10.18 8.57
C VAL A 78 -8.45 -10.09 8.83
N GLU A 79 -9.11 -11.17 9.25
CA GLU A 79 -10.54 -11.17 9.58
C GLU A 79 -10.90 -10.38 10.84
N GLU A 80 -9.94 -10.20 11.75
CA GLU A 80 -10.11 -9.42 12.99
C GLU A 80 -9.83 -7.93 12.80
N LEU A 81 -9.30 -7.54 11.63
CA LEU A 81 -9.11 -6.13 11.30
C LEU A 81 -10.44 -5.39 11.17
N ASP A 82 -10.40 -4.13 11.62
CA ASP A 82 -11.44 -3.15 11.40
C ASP A 82 -11.73 -2.98 9.90
N ASP A 83 -12.91 -2.43 9.62
CA ASP A 83 -13.24 -2.03 8.26
C ASP A 83 -12.46 -0.77 7.83
N ARG A 84 -11.87 -0.02 8.78
CA ARG A 84 -11.09 1.18 8.53
C ARG A 84 -9.68 0.86 8.03
N ILE A 85 -9.27 1.56 6.98
CA ILE A 85 -7.90 1.58 6.48
C ILE A 85 -7.43 3.01 6.24
N GLU A 86 -6.12 3.22 6.29
CA GLU A 86 -5.47 4.45 5.79
C GLU A 86 -4.60 4.12 4.59
N ILE A 87 -4.78 4.86 3.51
CA ILE A 87 -4.08 4.68 2.25
C ILE A 87 -3.23 5.93 2.01
N SER A 88 -1.97 5.74 1.64
CA SER A 88 -1.08 6.84 1.28
C SER A 88 -0.18 6.46 0.10
N ILE A 89 0.28 7.45 -0.64
CA ILE A 89 1.28 7.27 -1.71
C ILE A 89 2.63 7.73 -1.14
N PRO A 90 3.59 6.82 -0.90
CA PRO A 90 4.87 7.21 -0.34
C PRO A 90 5.62 8.13 -1.30
N ASN A 91 6.12 9.25 -0.77
CA ASN A 91 6.96 10.18 -1.52
C ASN A 91 8.38 9.62 -1.71
N VAL A 92 9.17 10.28 -2.55
CA VAL A 92 10.53 9.88 -2.91
C VAL A 92 11.44 9.73 -1.68
N ALA A 93 11.30 10.60 -0.67
CA ALA A 93 12.12 10.53 0.54
C ALA A 93 11.80 9.26 1.37
N SER A 94 10.51 8.96 1.54
CA SER A 94 10.05 7.74 2.20
C SER A 94 10.49 6.47 1.44
N GLN A 95 10.43 6.50 0.11
CA GLN A 95 10.90 5.38 -0.72
C GLN A 95 12.40 5.13 -0.59
N LYS A 96 13.23 6.18 -0.60
CA LYS A 96 14.68 6.07 -0.36
C LYS A 96 14.97 5.47 1.02
N LYS A 97 14.28 5.94 2.06
CA LYS A 97 14.44 5.40 3.42
C LYS A 97 14.03 3.92 3.49
N ALA A 98 12.91 3.55 2.88
CA ALA A 98 12.46 2.15 2.83
C ALA A 98 13.45 1.25 2.07
N TYR A 99 13.99 1.73 0.96
CA TYR A 99 15.03 1.06 0.19
C TYR A 99 16.31 0.81 1.02
N GLU A 100 16.79 1.82 1.74
CA GLU A 100 17.96 1.71 2.60
C GLU A 100 17.77 0.68 3.73
N ILE A 101 16.59 0.69 4.37
CA ILE A 101 16.24 -0.29 5.42
C ILE A 101 16.21 -1.71 4.83
N ALA A 102 15.51 -1.90 3.72
CA ALA A 102 15.40 -3.21 3.07
C ALA A 102 16.78 -3.75 2.63
N THR A 103 17.64 -2.88 2.11
CA THR A 103 19.02 -3.24 1.73
C THR A 103 19.85 -3.67 2.93
N ARG A 104 19.70 -2.98 4.07
CA ARG A 104 20.38 -3.33 5.31
C ARG A 104 19.93 -4.68 5.84
N TRP A 105 18.63 -4.95 5.83
CA TRP A 105 18.05 -6.20 6.32
C TRP A 105 18.41 -7.40 5.44
N ALA A 106 18.59 -7.19 4.13
CA ALA A 106 19.05 -8.24 3.22
C ALA A 106 20.51 -8.71 3.47
N GLY A 107 21.26 -8.05 4.37
CA GLY A 107 22.54 -8.52 4.91
C GLY A 107 23.73 -8.57 3.93
N LYS A 108 23.51 -8.35 2.63
CA LYS A 108 24.53 -8.48 1.56
C LYS A 108 24.84 -7.18 0.83
N GLY A 109 24.34 -6.04 1.31
CA GLY A 109 24.47 -4.73 0.63
C GLY A 109 23.77 -4.66 -0.74
N THR A 110 23.11 -5.73 -1.16
CA THR A 110 22.33 -5.80 -2.40
C THR A 110 20.87 -5.57 -2.04
N PRO A 111 20.21 -4.53 -2.58
CA PRO A 111 18.80 -4.30 -2.34
C PRO A 111 17.98 -5.48 -2.88
N PRO A 112 16.94 -5.92 -2.17
CA PRO A 112 16.02 -6.90 -2.70
C PRO A 112 15.27 -6.33 -3.92
N PRO A 113 14.85 -7.16 -4.90
CA PRO A 113 14.22 -6.69 -6.13
C PRO A 113 13.01 -5.78 -5.92
N TYR A 114 12.18 -6.07 -4.91
CA TYR A 114 11.02 -5.24 -4.58
C TYR A 114 11.41 -3.81 -4.17
N ALA A 115 12.54 -3.64 -3.48
CA ALA A 115 12.99 -2.33 -3.04
C ALA A 115 13.46 -1.47 -4.21
N LYS A 116 14.10 -2.07 -5.22
CA LYS A 116 14.46 -1.36 -6.47
C LYS A 116 13.22 -0.88 -7.21
N ALA A 117 12.22 -1.74 -7.35
CA ALA A 117 10.96 -1.40 -8.03
C ALA A 117 10.25 -0.18 -7.39
N TRP A 118 10.36 -0.02 -6.06
CA TRP A 118 9.82 1.15 -5.38
C TRP A 118 10.49 2.46 -5.81
N LEU A 119 11.82 2.49 -5.99
CA LEU A 119 12.53 3.69 -6.42
C LEU A 119 12.28 4.04 -7.89
N GLU A 120 12.02 3.03 -8.70
CA GLU A 120 11.77 3.18 -10.14
C GLU A 120 10.32 3.58 -10.44
N SER A 121 9.43 3.43 -9.45
CA SER A 121 8.00 3.72 -9.52
C SER A 121 7.65 5.15 -9.97
N ASN A 122 6.42 5.31 -10.44
CA ASN A 122 5.83 6.59 -10.84
C ASN A 122 5.35 7.44 -9.65
N ASN A 123 5.52 6.98 -8.40
CA ASN A 123 5.25 7.79 -7.21
C ASN A 123 5.99 9.13 -7.23
N LYS A 124 7.18 9.21 -7.84
CA LYS A 124 7.95 10.46 -7.98
C LYS A 124 7.27 11.53 -8.85
N LEU A 125 6.26 11.15 -9.64
CA LEU A 125 5.54 12.04 -10.55
C LEU A 125 4.28 12.63 -9.90
N ILE A 126 3.92 12.19 -8.70
CA ILE A 126 2.66 12.54 -8.06
C ILE A 126 2.80 12.76 -6.56
N SER A 127 1.86 13.49 -5.98
CA SER A 127 1.63 13.61 -4.55
C SER A 127 0.16 13.40 -4.23
N ALA A 128 -0.10 12.89 -3.03
CA ALA A 128 -1.45 12.66 -2.53
C ALA A 128 -1.45 12.85 -1.01
N GLU A 129 -2.51 13.45 -0.50
CA GLU A 129 -2.78 13.43 0.93
C GLU A 129 -3.23 12.02 1.36
N PRO A 130 -2.85 11.56 2.57
CA PRO A 130 -3.36 10.30 3.10
C PRO A 130 -4.89 10.28 3.16
N LEU A 131 -5.49 9.17 2.75
CA LEU A 131 -6.94 8.97 2.73
C LEU A 131 -7.34 7.90 3.75
N THR A 132 -8.30 8.20 4.60
CA THR A 132 -9.00 7.17 5.40
C THR A 132 -10.19 6.65 4.63
N ALA A 133 -10.30 5.33 4.52
CA ALA A 133 -11.38 4.66 3.79
C ALA A 133 -11.90 3.44 4.55
N LYS A 134 -13.00 2.88 4.05
CA LYS A 134 -13.52 1.59 4.52
C LYS A 134 -13.27 0.52 3.47
N VAL A 135 -12.88 -0.68 3.89
CA VAL A 135 -12.71 -1.84 3.01
C VAL A 135 -14.04 -2.20 2.34
N SER A 136 -15.16 -2.04 3.05
CA SER A 136 -16.50 -2.25 2.52
C SER A 136 -16.98 -1.23 1.47
N SER A 137 -16.22 -0.14 1.22
CA SER A 137 -16.61 0.90 0.24
C SER A 137 -16.57 0.46 -1.22
N GLY A 138 -15.99 -0.71 -1.52
CA GLY A 138 -15.78 -1.16 -2.90
C GLY A 138 -14.66 -0.37 -3.57
N LEU A 139 -15.01 0.52 -4.51
CA LEU A 139 -14.05 1.34 -5.24
C LEU A 139 -13.70 2.63 -4.47
N ILE A 140 -12.41 2.79 -4.15
CA ILE A 140 -11.85 3.92 -3.41
C ILE A 140 -11.10 4.82 -4.39
N TYR A 141 -11.44 6.11 -4.40
CA TYR A 141 -10.75 7.09 -5.24
C TYR A 141 -9.71 7.85 -4.42
N ILE A 142 -8.47 7.90 -4.90
CA ILE A 142 -7.40 8.72 -4.32
C ILE A 142 -7.10 9.89 -5.26
N GLY A 143 -7.27 11.11 -4.76
CA GLY A 143 -6.99 12.33 -5.51
C GLY A 143 -5.49 12.62 -5.48
N VAL A 144 -4.87 12.71 -6.66
CA VAL A 144 -3.43 12.96 -6.79
C VAL A 144 -3.14 14.20 -7.62
N SER A 145 -2.07 14.90 -7.25
CA SER A 145 -1.52 16.05 -7.97
C SER A 145 -0.23 15.64 -8.65
N ARG A 146 0.03 16.12 -9.87
CA ARG A 146 1.33 15.91 -10.54
C ARG A 146 2.39 16.82 -9.92
N LEU A 147 3.62 16.32 -9.80
CA LEU A 147 4.81 17.05 -9.28
C LEU A 147 5.65 17.68 -10.39
#